data_AF-A0A1R1S3V5-F1
#
_entry.id   AF-A0A1R1S3V5-F1
#
_cell.length_a   1.000
_cell.length_b   1.000
_cell.length_c   1.000
_cell.angle_alpha   90.00
_cell.angle_beta   90.00
_cell.angle_gamma   90.00
#
_symmetry.space_group_name_H-M   'P 1'
#
loop_
_entity.id
_entity.type
_entity.pdbx_description
1 polymer ?
#
loop_
_entity_poly.entity_id
_entity_poly.type
_entity_poly.pdbx_seq_one_letter_code
_entity_poly.pdbx_strand_id
1 'polypeptide(L)'
;MRDIAGMLRSFDYAAAVGGHDSPQDWAGRTRAAYCAGYAEASGADPRDEPELLRAHETDKAVYEVVYEARHRPEWLPVPMSAIRRLAAARP
;
A
#
# COMPACT_ATOMS: atom_id res chain seq x y z
N MET A 1 8.61 -7.12 -7.32
CA MET A 1 8.33 -5.96 -6.44
C MET A 1 7.21 -5.05 -6.92
N ARG A 2 7.20 -4.57 -8.18
CA ARG A 2 6.13 -3.68 -8.68
C ARG A 2 4.70 -4.21 -8.49
N ASP A 3 4.44 -5.47 -8.82
CA ASP A 3 3.09 -6.07 -8.69
C ASP A 3 2.66 -6.22 -7.24
N ILE A 4 3.60 -6.62 -6.37
CA ILE A 4 3.40 -6.72 -4.91
C ILE A 4 3.02 -5.35 -4.36
N ALA A 5 3.80 -4.30 -4.68
CA ALA A 5 3.48 -2.93 -4.29
C ALA A 5 2.08 -2.52 -4.76
N GLY A 6 1.74 -2.79 -6.04
CA GLY A 6 0.40 -2.55 -6.56
C GLY A 6 -0.71 -3.24 -5.76
N MET A 7 -0.49 -4.50 -5.36
CA MET A 7 -1.45 -5.24 -4.54
C MET A 7 -1.59 -4.65 -3.15
N LEU A 8 -0.47 -4.29 -2.51
CA LEU A 8 -0.45 -3.65 -1.20
C LEU A 8 -1.16 -2.28 -1.21
N ARG A 9 -1.05 -1.52 -2.30
CA ARG A 9 -1.83 -0.28 -2.52
C ARG A 9 -3.33 -0.56 -2.66
N SER A 10 -3.71 -1.60 -3.40
CA SER A 10 -5.12 -1.99 -3.58
C SER A 10 -5.80 -2.33 -2.24
N PHE A 11 -5.08 -2.93 -1.27
CA PHE A 11 -5.64 -3.13 0.06
C PHE A 11 -5.95 -1.83 0.80
N ASP A 12 -5.16 -0.77 0.63
CA ASP A 12 -5.46 0.53 1.23
C ASP A 12 -6.75 1.12 0.63
N TYR A 13 -7.02 0.90 -0.66
CA TYR A 13 -8.27 1.27 -1.33
C TYR A 13 -9.45 0.40 -0.88
N ALA A 14 -9.26 -0.92 -0.81
CA ALA A 14 -10.28 -1.86 -0.35
C ALA A 14 -10.70 -1.54 1.10
N ALA A 15 -9.74 -1.19 1.95
CA ALA A 15 -10.01 -0.79 3.32
C ALA A 15 -10.90 0.47 3.39
N ALA A 16 -10.67 1.44 2.48
CA ALA A 16 -11.43 2.68 2.44
C ALA A 16 -12.90 2.47 2.04
N VAL A 17 -13.23 1.39 1.32
CA VAL A 17 -14.62 1.06 0.93
C VAL A 17 -15.26 -0.04 1.76
N GLY A 18 -14.46 -0.83 2.48
CA GLY A 18 -14.91 -2.04 3.17
C GLY A 18 -15.77 -1.82 4.41
N GLY A 19 -16.02 -0.57 4.81
CA GLY A 19 -16.85 -0.24 5.98
C GLY A 19 -16.27 -0.73 7.31
N HIS A 20 -14.94 -0.86 7.40
CA HIS A 20 -14.27 -1.28 8.62
C HIS A 20 -14.23 -0.16 9.66
N ASP A 21 -14.38 -0.51 10.94
CA ASP A 21 -14.25 0.45 12.06
C ASP A 21 -12.87 1.12 12.09
N SER A 22 -11.83 0.37 11.70
CA SER A 22 -10.47 0.87 11.51
C SER A 22 -9.91 0.38 10.16
N PRO A 23 -10.08 1.16 9.08
CA PRO A 23 -9.55 0.82 7.76
C PRO A 23 -8.04 0.61 7.75
N GLN A 24 -7.30 1.43 8.51
CA GLN A 24 -5.84 1.37 8.55
C GLN A 24 -5.34 0.09 9.22
N ASP A 25 -5.96 -0.34 10.31
CA ASP A 25 -5.59 -1.59 10.99
C ASP A 25 -5.95 -2.81 10.15
N TRP A 26 -7.09 -2.77 9.47
CA TRP A 26 -7.46 -3.82 8.51
C TRP A 26 -6.44 -3.89 7.37
N ALA A 27 -6.11 -2.76 6.75
CA ALA A 27 -5.13 -2.71 5.66
C ALA A 27 -3.76 -3.24 6.13
N GLY A 28 -3.29 -2.81 7.30
CA GLY A 28 -2.01 -3.27 7.88
C GLY A 28 -1.96 -4.78 8.06
N ARG A 29 -3.00 -5.38 8.67
CA ARG A 29 -3.07 -6.84 8.86
C ARG A 29 -3.18 -7.61 7.54
N THR A 30 -4.01 -7.14 6.62
CA THR A 30 -4.18 -7.78 5.30
C THR A 30 -2.90 -7.73 4.49
N ARG A 31 -2.20 -6.59 4.49
CA ARG A 31 -0.88 -6.44 3.84
C ARG A 31 0.14 -7.39 4.44
N ALA A 32 0.21 -7.51 5.76
CA ALA A 32 1.13 -8.43 6.43
C ALA A 32 0.83 -9.90 6.10
N ALA A 33 -0.46 -10.29 6.09
CA ALA A 33 -0.89 -11.63 5.71
C ALA A 33 -0.58 -11.96 4.25
N TYR A 34 -0.77 -11.00 3.34
CA TYR A 34 -0.41 -11.15 1.93
C TYR A 34 1.09 -11.38 1.74
N CYS A 35 1.95 -10.59 2.38
CA CYS A 35 3.41 -10.79 2.28
C CYS A 35 3.84 -12.15 2.86
N ALA A 36 3.27 -12.57 3.99
CA ALA A 36 3.55 -13.89 4.56
C ALA A 36 3.16 -15.02 3.61
N GLY A 37 1.95 -14.98 3.04
CA GLY A 37 1.51 -15.97 2.06
C GLY A 37 2.34 -15.94 0.76
N TYR A 38 2.78 -14.76 0.31
CA TYR A 38 3.69 -14.64 -0.82
C TYR A 38 5.05 -15.29 -0.53
N ALA A 39 5.59 -15.09 0.67
CA ALA A 39 6.84 -15.69 1.11
C ALA A 39 6.74 -17.22 1.15
N GLU A 40 5.65 -17.76 1.73
CA GLU A 40 5.39 -19.20 1.79
C GLU A 40 5.29 -19.82 0.38
N ALA A 41 4.61 -19.15 -0.55
CA ALA A 41 4.36 -19.67 -1.89
C ALA A 41 5.57 -19.52 -2.84
N SER A 42 6.36 -18.46 -2.70
CA SER A 42 7.47 -18.15 -3.63
C SER A 42 8.86 -18.47 -3.08
N GLY A 43 8.99 -18.68 -1.78
CA GLY A 43 10.28 -18.83 -1.09
C GLY A 43 11.05 -17.52 -0.88
N ALA A 44 10.47 -16.37 -1.23
CA ALA A 44 11.08 -15.05 -1.04
C ALA A 44 10.09 -14.09 -0.38
N ASP A 45 10.48 -13.48 0.74
CA ASP A 45 9.65 -12.47 1.40
C ASP A 45 9.90 -11.09 0.77
N PRO A 46 8.89 -10.42 0.20
CA PRO A 46 9.06 -9.06 -0.30
C PRO A 46 9.48 -8.04 0.77
N ARG A 47 9.33 -8.38 2.05
CA ARG A 47 9.76 -7.54 3.16
C ARG A 47 11.28 -7.61 3.42
N ASP A 48 11.98 -8.57 2.83
CA ASP A 48 13.44 -8.69 2.93
C ASP A 48 14.18 -7.65 2.05
N GLU A 49 13.48 -7.02 1.10
CA GLU A 49 13.97 -5.89 0.31
C GLU A 49 13.14 -4.61 0.58
N PRO A 50 13.17 -4.07 1.82
CA PRO A 50 12.23 -3.04 2.25
C PRO A 50 12.37 -1.72 1.48
N GLU A 51 13.57 -1.36 1.03
CA GLU A 51 13.83 -0.15 0.24
C GLU A 51 13.22 -0.26 -1.16
N LEU A 52 13.37 -1.42 -1.80
CA LEU A 52 12.82 -1.66 -3.14
C LEU A 52 11.29 -1.73 -3.09
N LEU A 53 10.73 -2.35 -2.04
CA LEU A 53 9.29 -2.35 -1.80
C LEU A 53 8.76 -0.93 -1.61
N ARG A 54 9.42 -0.17 -0.73
CA ARG A 54 9.07 1.23 -0.44
C ARG A 54 9.15 2.09 -1.69
N ALA A 55 10.19 1.94 -2.52
CA ALA A 55 10.34 2.70 -3.76
C ALA A 55 9.17 2.46 -4.71
N HIS A 56 8.80 1.20 -4.95
CA HIS A 56 7.66 0.87 -5.82
C HIS A 56 6.31 1.28 -5.24
N GLU A 57 6.10 1.14 -3.93
CA GLU A 57 4.87 1.65 -3.30
C GLU A 57 4.78 3.17 -3.37
N THR A 58 5.90 3.88 -3.21
CA THR A 58 5.97 5.34 -3.29
C THR A 58 5.67 5.83 -4.71
N ASP A 59 6.31 5.24 -5.72
CA ASP A 59 6.05 5.55 -7.13
C ASP A 59 4.57 5.38 -7.47
N LYS A 60 3.98 4.24 -7.05
CA LYS A 60 2.57 3.98 -7.26
C LYS A 60 1.67 4.97 -6.51
N ALA A 61 1.98 5.30 -5.25
CA ALA A 61 1.22 6.27 -4.48
C ALA A 61 1.29 7.68 -5.07
N VAL A 62 2.44 8.12 -5.60
CA VAL A 62 2.57 9.41 -6.28
C VAL A 62 1.71 9.45 -7.54
N TYR A 63 1.72 8.37 -8.34
CA TYR A 63 0.82 8.24 -9.47
C TYR A 63 -0.66 8.35 -9.05
N GLU A 64 -1.05 7.64 -7.98
CA GLU A 64 -2.41 7.67 -7.43
C GLU A 64 -2.80 9.08 -6.97
N VAL A 65 -1.92 9.80 -6.26
CA VAL A 65 -2.19 11.20 -5.84
C VAL A 65 -2.56 12.07 -7.05
N VAL A 66 -1.75 12.02 -8.12
CA VAL A 66 -2.01 12.82 -9.33
C VAL A 66 -3.31 12.39 -10.00
N TYR A 67 -3.59 11.09 -10.04
CA TYR A 67 -4.78 10.55 -10.65
C TYR A 67 -6.05 10.95 -9.88
N GLU A 68 -6.11 10.70 -8.56
CA GLU A 68 -7.28 10.99 -7.75
C GLU A 68 -7.55 12.49 -7.66
N ALA A 69 -6.50 13.32 -7.52
CA ALA A 69 -6.66 14.77 -7.51
C ALA A 69 -7.34 15.31 -8.79
N ARG A 70 -7.20 14.62 -9.92
CA ARG A 70 -7.78 15.03 -11.22
C ARG A 70 -9.16 14.43 -11.50
N HIS A 71 -9.41 13.20 -11.05
CA HIS A 71 -10.59 12.45 -11.49
C HIS A 71 -11.57 12.12 -10.37
N ARG A 72 -11.08 11.94 -9.13
CA ARG A 72 -11.89 11.55 -7.97
C ARG A 72 -11.32 12.17 -6.68
N PRO A 73 -11.42 13.49 -6.50
CA PRO A 73 -10.78 14.19 -5.39
C PRO A 73 -11.17 13.67 -4.00
N GLU A 74 -12.35 13.08 -3.87
CA GLU A 74 -12.84 12.43 -2.65
C GLU A 74 -12.00 11.21 -2.23
N TRP A 75 -11.28 10.58 -3.17
CA TRP A 75 -10.37 9.47 -2.91
C TRP A 75 -8.94 9.89 -2.56
N LEU A 76 -8.59 11.17 -2.77
CA LEU A 76 -7.25 11.70 -2.50
C LEU A 76 -6.70 11.40 -1.08
N PRO A 77 -7.52 11.32 -0.01
CA PRO A 77 -7.02 10.94 1.31
C PRO A 77 -6.33 9.55 1.35
N VAL A 78 -6.73 8.61 0.48
CA VAL A 78 -6.19 7.24 0.46
C VAL A 78 -4.70 7.23 0.07
N PRO A 79 -4.28 7.72 -1.11
CA PRO A 79 -2.86 7.75 -1.47
C PRO A 79 -2.07 8.77 -0.63
N MET A 80 -2.68 9.87 -0.17
CA MET A 80 -1.99 10.82 0.72
C MET A 80 -1.65 10.22 2.09
N SER A 81 -2.51 9.38 2.65
CA SER A 81 -2.22 8.63 3.88
C SER A 81 -1.01 7.70 3.69
N ALA A 82 -0.95 7.02 2.54
CA ALA A 82 0.18 6.16 2.21
C ALA A 82 1.50 6.93 2.05
N ILE A 83 1.49 8.08 1.35
CA ILE A 83 2.67 8.94 1.23
C ILE A 83 3.19 9.36 2.60
N ARG A 84 2.31 9.80 3.52
CA ARG A 84 2.73 10.18 4.88
C ARG A 84 3.39 9.00 5.62
N ARG A 85 2.80 7.80 5.54
CA ARG A 85 3.35 6.59 6.15
C ARG A 85 4.72 6.21 5.57
N LEU A 86 4.84 6.22 4.24
CA LEU A 86 6.08 5.85 3.53
C LEU A 86 7.21 6.87 3.76
N ALA A 87 6.88 8.15 3.90
CA ALA A 87 7.83 9.21 4.21
C ALA A 87 8.28 9.23 5.68
N ALA A 88 7.42 8.81 6.61
CA ALA A 88 7.74 8.75 8.04
C ALA A 88 8.61 7.53 8.40
N ALA A 89 8.61 6.49 7.56
CA ALA A 89 9.41 5.31 7.79
C ALA A 89 10.90 5.67 7.60
N ARG A 90 11.71 5.58 8.65
CA ARG A 90 13.17 5.70 8.53
C ARG A 90 13.73 4.53 7.72
N PRO A 91 14.86 4.71 7.00
CA PRO A 91 15.55 3.60 6.37
C PRO A 91 16.01 2.60 7.43
#